data_AF-A0A9X8SZ87-F1
#
_entry.id   AF-A0A9X8SZ87-F1
#
_cell.length_a   1.000
_cell.length_b   1.000
_cell.length_c   1.000
_cell.angle_alpha   90.00
_cell.angle_beta   90.00
_cell.angle_gamma   90.00
#
_symmetry.space_group_name_H-M   'P 1'
#
loop_
_entity.id
_entity.type
_entity.pdbx_description
1 polymer ?
#
loop_
_entity_poly.entity_id
_entity_poly.type
_entity_poly.pdbx_seq_one_letter_code
_entity_poly.pdbx_strand_id
1 'polypeptide(L)'
;MIINHLNARLVVIWSLFLFLLPSLFLITLIESSLGLGVRLGVVSYAWMLAAIYLSTKPHWVDRWVGLSHLYVIHGILSLSAILLALFHKELDPSQGLIKSTGEAALIIFLAVAAFSMLFLSGWLTSRIKILDFIKIKLESYLKHEQAIWIHRLMLLATALIFIHVLFINS
;
A
#
# COMPACT_ATOMS: atom_id res chain seq x y z
N MET A 1 31.83 0.03 3.93
CA MET A 1 30.80 -1.01 3.71
C MET A 1 30.04 -1.41 4.99
N ILE A 2 29.81 -0.49 5.94
CA ILE A 2 29.09 -0.77 7.22
C ILE A 2 27.73 -0.05 7.26
N ILE A 3 27.59 1.03 6.49
CA ILE A 3 26.40 1.90 6.44
C ILE A 3 25.17 1.20 5.83
N ASN A 4 25.37 0.24 4.90
CA ASN A 4 24.25 -0.45 4.23
C ASN A 4 23.47 -1.41 5.14
N HIS A 5 24.12 -2.03 6.12
CA HIS A 5 23.47 -3.03 6.99
C HIS A 5 22.65 -2.39 8.11
N LEU A 6 23.06 -1.22 8.62
CA LEU A 6 22.30 -0.44 9.59
C LEU A 6 20.99 0.09 9.00
N ASN A 7 21.04 0.57 7.75
CA ASN A 7 19.87 1.04 7.00
C ASN A 7 18.84 -0.08 6.77
N ALA A 8 19.30 -1.28 6.40
CA ALA A 8 18.42 -2.44 6.22
C ALA A 8 17.75 -2.87 7.53
N ARG A 9 18.48 -2.86 8.65
CA ARG A 9 17.93 -3.20 9.98
C ARG A 9 16.85 -2.22 10.43
N LEU A 10 17.05 -0.92 10.20
CA LEU A 10 16.04 0.10 10.52
C LEU A 10 14.76 -0.12 9.71
N VAL A 11 14.86 -0.31 8.39
CA VAL A 11 13.70 -0.61 7.54
C VAL A 11 12.97 -1.85 8.04
N VAL A 12 13.69 -2.93 8.38
CA VAL A 12 13.09 -4.17 8.88
C VAL A 12 12.42 -3.96 10.24
N ILE A 13 13.08 -3.32 11.21
CA ILE A 13 12.53 -3.09 12.56
C ILE A 13 11.27 -2.23 12.47
N TRP A 14 11.30 -1.15 11.69
CA TRP A 14 10.15 -0.26 11.54
C TRP A 14 9.03 -0.90 10.73
N SER A 15 9.35 -1.71 9.73
CA SER A 15 8.35 -2.53 9.04
C SER A 15 7.74 -3.55 10.01
N LEU A 16 8.54 -4.26 10.81
CA LEU A 16 7.99 -5.19 11.80
C LEU A 16 7.07 -4.45 12.79
N PHE A 17 7.48 -3.30 13.31
CA PHE A 17 6.66 -2.50 14.21
C PHE A 17 5.36 -2.00 13.57
N LEU A 18 5.41 -1.47 12.34
CA LEU A 18 4.24 -0.94 11.63
C LEU A 18 3.33 -2.03 11.06
N PHE A 19 3.85 -3.23 10.81
CA PHE A 19 3.08 -4.34 10.24
C PHE A 19 2.55 -5.27 11.33
N LEU A 20 3.40 -5.80 12.22
CA LEU A 20 3.00 -6.81 13.22
C LEU A 20 2.12 -6.23 14.32
N LEU A 21 2.47 -5.08 14.88
CA LEU A 21 1.78 -4.57 16.07
C LEU A 21 0.31 -4.22 15.74
N PRO A 22 0.02 -3.50 14.65
CA PRO A 22 -1.37 -3.24 14.25
C PRO A 22 -2.10 -4.51 13.80
N SER A 23 -1.45 -5.40 13.04
CA SER A 23 -2.11 -6.61 12.55
C SER A 23 -2.45 -7.60 13.67
N LEU A 24 -1.54 -7.83 14.62
CA LEU A 24 -1.79 -8.69 15.78
C LEU A 24 -2.90 -8.12 16.66
N PHE A 25 -2.87 -6.81 16.93
CA PHE A 25 -3.93 -6.15 17.70
C PHE A 25 -5.29 -6.27 17.02
N LEU A 26 -5.35 -6.02 15.70
CA LEU A 26 -6.59 -6.16 14.93
C LEU A 26 -7.10 -7.60 14.93
N ILE A 27 -6.22 -8.59 14.73
CA ILE A 27 -6.62 -10.01 14.77
C ILE A 27 -7.19 -10.40 16.14
N THR A 28 -6.67 -9.85 17.24
CA THR A 28 -7.21 -10.12 18.59
C THR A 28 -8.54 -9.41 18.87
N LEU A 29 -8.80 -8.28 18.22
CA LEU A 29 -10.07 -7.54 18.37
C LEU A 29 -11.19 -8.09 17.48
N ILE A 30 -10.84 -8.71 16.35
CA ILE A 30 -11.79 -9.28 15.42
C ILE A 30 -12.32 -10.59 16.00
N GLU A 31 -13.65 -10.76 16.03
CA GLU A 31 -14.25 -12.00 16.50
C GLU A 31 -13.67 -13.22 15.79
N SER A 32 -13.32 -14.25 16.55
CA SER A 32 -12.73 -15.48 16.00
C SER A 32 -13.66 -16.19 15.01
N SER A 33 -14.97 -15.93 15.11
CA SER A 33 -16.04 -16.41 14.24
C SER A 33 -15.93 -15.90 12.80
N LEU A 34 -15.29 -14.75 12.57
CA LEU A 34 -15.14 -14.18 11.24
C LEU A 34 -14.21 -15.01 10.37
N GLY A 35 -14.56 -15.14 9.09
CA GLY A 35 -13.76 -15.88 8.11
C GLY A 35 -12.36 -15.30 7.95
N LEU A 36 -11.40 -16.14 7.54
CA LEU A 36 -10.03 -15.68 7.26
C LEU A 36 -10.01 -14.56 6.21
N GLY A 37 -10.83 -14.65 5.16
CA GLY A 37 -10.95 -13.61 4.14
C GLY A 37 -11.29 -12.24 4.74
N VAL A 38 -12.33 -12.15 5.58
CA VAL A 38 -12.71 -10.89 6.25
C VAL A 38 -11.57 -10.34 7.10
N ARG A 39 -10.89 -11.18 7.89
CA ARG A 39 -9.75 -10.76 8.71
C ARG A 39 -8.62 -10.15 7.87
N LEU A 40 -8.29 -10.76 6.73
CA LEU A 40 -7.30 -10.21 5.80
C LEU A 40 -7.75 -8.88 5.19
N GLY A 41 -9.05 -8.74 4.89
CA GLY A 41 -9.63 -7.48 4.41
C GLY A 41 -9.49 -6.34 5.43
N VAL A 42 -9.76 -6.61 6.71
CA VAL A 42 -9.58 -5.61 7.79
C VAL A 42 -8.11 -5.20 7.94
N VAL A 43 -7.19 -6.17 7.96
CA VAL A 43 -5.75 -5.88 8.06
C VAL A 43 -5.26 -5.10 6.84
N SER A 44 -5.70 -5.48 5.63
CA SER A 44 -5.39 -4.77 4.39
C SER A 44 -5.83 -3.30 4.46
N TYR A 45 -7.09 -3.05 4.85
CA TYR A 45 -7.62 -1.70 4.95
C TYR A 45 -6.87 -0.85 6.00
N ALA A 46 -6.56 -1.43 7.17
CA ALA A 46 -5.78 -0.75 8.20
C ALA A 46 -4.37 -0.39 7.71
N TRP A 47 -3.68 -1.30 7.01
CA TRP A 47 -2.37 -1.03 6.43
C TRP A 47 -2.42 0.03 5.34
N MET A 48 -3.51 0.12 4.60
CA MET A 48 -3.72 1.17 3.60
C MET A 48 -3.88 2.55 4.23
N LEU A 49 -4.66 2.66 5.31
CA LEU A 49 -4.78 3.89 6.09
C LEU A 49 -3.43 4.28 6.72
N ALA A 50 -2.68 3.30 7.23
CA ALA A 50 -1.33 3.52 7.73
C ALA A 50 -0.38 4.01 6.62
N ALA A 51 -0.46 3.45 5.41
CA ALA A 51 0.32 3.92 4.27
C ALA A 51 -0.01 5.37 3.90
N ILE A 52 -1.30 5.75 3.91
CA ILE A 52 -1.73 7.14 3.73
C ILE A 52 -1.17 8.03 4.84
N TYR A 53 -1.26 7.61 6.10
CA TYR A 53 -0.70 8.35 7.22
C TYR A 53 0.81 8.58 7.05
N LEU A 54 1.58 7.54 6.68
CA LEU A 54 3.03 7.68 6.43
C LEU A 54 3.33 8.63 5.27
N SER A 55 2.45 8.71 4.25
CA SER A 55 2.61 9.64 3.13
C SER A 55 2.52 11.12 3.56
N THR A 56 1.91 11.41 4.71
CA THR A 56 1.89 12.75 5.32
C THR A 56 3.22 13.16 5.95
N LYS A 57 4.20 12.25 6.00
CA LYS A 57 5.54 12.47 6.58
C LYS A 57 5.46 12.94 8.04
N PRO A 58 4.86 12.14 8.93
CA PRO A 58 4.77 12.50 10.34
C PRO A 58 6.17 12.73 10.92
N HIS A 59 6.39 13.94 11.43
CA HIS A 59 7.71 14.42 11.88
C HIS A 59 8.39 13.50 12.90
N TRP A 60 7.61 12.86 13.77
CA TRP A 60 8.15 11.92 14.74
C TRP A 60 8.71 10.68 14.05
N VAL A 61 8.02 10.09 13.05
CA VAL A 61 8.52 8.92 12.32
C VAL A 61 9.74 9.29 11.49
N ASP A 62 9.69 10.40 10.75
CA ASP A 62 10.81 10.85 9.92
C ASP A 62 12.08 11.05 10.75
N ARG A 63 11.95 11.63 11.96
CA ARG A 63 13.08 11.82 12.89
C ARG A 63 13.79 10.51 13.27
N TRP A 64 13.06 9.40 13.38
CA TRP A 64 13.62 8.11 13.82
C TRP A 64 14.05 7.21 12.66
N VAL A 65 13.35 7.27 11.51
CA VAL A 65 13.58 6.36 10.38
C VAL A 65 14.38 7.03 9.26
N GLY A 66 14.19 8.33 9.08
CA GLY A 66 14.68 9.11 7.94
C GLY A 66 13.79 8.99 6.70
N LEU A 67 13.72 10.09 5.97
CA LEU A 67 12.77 10.29 4.87
C LEU A 67 12.90 9.26 3.74
N SER A 68 14.12 8.88 3.37
CA SER A 68 14.37 7.89 2.32
C SER A 68 13.82 6.51 2.68
N HIS A 69 14.04 6.07 3.92
CA HIS A 69 13.53 4.79 4.43
C HIS A 69 12.02 4.81 4.61
N LEU A 70 11.45 5.96 5.03
CA LEU A 70 10.01 6.13 5.15
C LEU A 70 9.28 5.83 3.83
N TYR A 71 9.81 6.31 2.69
CA TYR A 71 9.22 6.00 1.38
C TYR A 71 9.31 4.53 1.00
N VAL A 72 10.41 3.85 1.35
CA VAL A 72 10.55 2.40 1.12
C VAL A 72 9.51 1.64 1.95
N ILE A 73 9.38 1.97 3.23
CA ILE A 73 8.40 1.35 4.14
C ILE A 73 6.98 1.59 3.64
N HIS A 74 6.64 2.82 3.26
CA HIS A 74 5.34 3.16 2.65
C HIS A 74 5.06 2.30 1.41
N GLY A 75 6.04 2.17 0.51
CA GLY A 75 5.92 1.34 -0.69
C GLY A 75 5.67 -0.13 -0.36
N ILE A 76 6.49 -0.74 0.51
CA ILE A 76 6.33 -2.15 0.91
C ILE A 76 4.97 -2.35 1.59
N LEU A 77 4.58 -1.47 2.52
CA LEU A 77 3.31 -1.55 3.25
C LEU A 77 2.12 -1.49 2.29
N SER A 78 2.15 -0.57 1.33
CA SER A 78 1.10 -0.43 0.32
C SER A 78 0.96 -1.70 -0.53
N LEU A 79 2.07 -2.30 -0.96
CA LEU A 79 2.04 -3.52 -1.77
C LEU A 79 1.58 -4.74 -0.98
N SER A 80 2.01 -4.85 0.28
CA SER A 80 1.53 -5.90 1.17
C SER A 80 0.04 -5.75 1.45
N ALA A 81 -0.47 -4.53 1.64
CA ALA A 81 -1.90 -4.28 1.79
C ALA A 81 -2.69 -4.73 0.55
N ILE A 82 -2.21 -4.41 -0.67
CA ILE A 82 -2.84 -4.84 -1.93
C ILE A 82 -2.81 -6.38 -2.06
N LEU A 83 -1.70 -7.03 -1.68
CA LEU A 83 -1.60 -8.49 -1.69
C LEU A 83 -2.61 -9.14 -0.75
N LEU A 84 -2.80 -8.58 0.46
CA LEU A 84 -3.82 -9.07 1.38
C LEU A 84 -5.25 -8.81 0.85
N ALA A 85 -5.48 -7.70 0.14
CA ALA A 85 -6.77 -7.42 -0.51
C ALA A 85 -7.08 -8.45 -1.61
N LEU A 86 -6.07 -8.90 -2.37
CA LEU A 86 -6.23 -9.99 -3.34
C LEU A 86 -6.63 -11.29 -2.65
N PHE A 87 -5.95 -11.67 -1.57
CA PHE A 87 -6.34 -12.87 -0.81
C PHE A 87 -7.73 -12.74 -0.18
N HIS A 88 -8.09 -11.56 0.33
CA HIS A 88 -9.44 -11.27 0.83
C HIS A 88 -10.50 -11.53 -0.26
N LYS A 89 -10.29 -11.02 -1.48
CA LYS A 89 -11.20 -11.21 -2.62
C LYS A 89 -11.41 -12.69 -2.97
N GLU A 90 -10.32 -13.48 -2.99
CA GLU A 90 -10.39 -14.90 -3.37
C GLU A 90 -11.01 -15.77 -2.27
N LEU A 91 -10.75 -15.44 -1.00
CA LEU A 91 -11.24 -16.22 0.14
C LEU A 91 -12.66 -15.86 0.56
N ASP A 92 -13.12 -14.64 0.27
CA ASP A 92 -14.45 -14.17 0.61
C ASP A 92 -15.07 -13.33 -0.52
N PRO A 93 -15.50 -13.99 -1.62
CA PRO A 93 -16.07 -13.29 -2.77
C PRO A 93 -17.42 -12.67 -2.42
N SER A 94 -17.56 -11.37 -2.68
CA SER A 94 -18.82 -10.64 -2.52
C SER A 94 -19.63 -10.57 -3.82
N GLN A 95 -20.87 -10.08 -3.74
CA GLN A 95 -21.77 -9.85 -4.88
C GLN A 95 -22.34 -8.42 -4.85
N GLY A 96 -23.04 -8.02 -5.92
CA GLY A 96 -23.74 -6.73 -5.99
C GLY A 96 -22.81 -5.51 -5.84
N LEU A 97 -23.29 -4.48 -5.15
CA LEU A 97 -22.56 -3.21 -4.96
C LEU A 97 -21.28 -3.38 -4.12
N ILE A 98 -21.27 -4.31 -3.16
CA ILE A 98 -20.08 -4.68 -2.38
C ILE A 98 -18.99 -5.13 -3.34
N LYS A 99 -19.31 -6.06 -4.27
CA LYS A 99 -18.35 -6.53 -5.28
C LYS A 99 -17.88 -5.40 -6.18
N SER A 100 -18.80 -4.63 -6.78
CA SER A 100 -18.44 -3.60 -7.76
C SER A 100 -17.52 -2.52 -7.18
N THR A 101 -17.78 -2.08 -5.95
CA THR A 101 -16.94 -1.08 -5.27
C THR A 101 -15.57 -1.63 -4.88
N GLY A 102 -15.52 -2.87 -4.36
CA GLY A 102 -14.27 -3.56 -4.04
C GLY A 102 -13.40 -3.82 -5.26
N GLU A 103 -13.98 -4.29 -6.38
CA GLU A 103 -13.27 -4.53 -7.63
C GLU A 103 -12.77 -3.24 -8.27
N ALA A 104 -13.60 -2.19 -8.31
CA ALA A 104 -13.18 -0.87 -8.82
C ALA A 104 -11.99 -0.33 -8.02
N ALA A 105 -12.04 -0.38 -6.70
CA ALA A 105 -10.93 0.03 -5.85
C ALA A 105 -9.66 -0.79 -6.12
N LEU A 106 -9.77 -2.13 -6.17
CA LEU A 106 -8.64 -3.02 -6.40
C LEU A 106 -7.97 -2.80 -7.77
N ILE A 107 -8.76 -2.55 -8.82
CA ILE A 107 -8.24 -2.21 -10.15
C ILE A 107 -7.44 -0.91 -10.09
N ILE A 108 -7.97 0.13 -9.43
CA ILE A 108 -7.26 1.41 -9.27
C ILE A 108 -5.98 1.19 -8.47
N PHE A 109 -6.03 0.44 -7.36
CA PHE A 109 -4.84 0.15 -6.56
C PHE A 109 -3.75 -0.54 -7.38
N LEU A 110 -4.09 -1.60 -8.11
CA LEU A 110 -3.12 -2.34 -8.92
C LEU A 110 -2.53 -1.48 -10.04
N ALA A 111 -3.38 -0.76 -10.77
CA ALA A 111 -2.96 0.09 -11.88
C ALA A 111 -2.04 1.23 -11.38
N VAL A 112 -2.46 1.94 -10.33
CA VAL A 112 -1.70 3.05 -9.77
C VAL A 112 -0.45 2.56 -9.04
N ALA A 113 -0.45 1.38 -8.41
CA ALA A 113 0.75 0.80 -7.79
C ALA A 113 1.81 0.46 -8.85
N ALA A 114 1.41 -0.23 -9.93
CA ALA A 114 2.31 -0.55 -11.04
C ALA A 114 2.88 0.73 -11.69
N PHE A 115 2.02 1.72 -11.91
CA PHE A 115 2.44 3.03 -12.39
C PHE A 115 3.43 3.71 -11.42
N SER A 116 3.11 3.75 -10.13
CA SER A 116 3.92 4.42 -9.11
C SER A 116 5.28 3.73 -8.92
N MET A 117 5.33 2.40 -9.03
CA MET A 117 6.59 1.65 -9.03
C MET A 117 7.50 2.07 -10.18
N LEU A 118 6.94 2.27 -11.37
CA LEU A 118 7.72 2.65 -12.55
C LEU A 118 8.18 4.11 -12.47
N PHE A 119 7.32 5.05 -12.10
CA PHE A 119 7.64 6.48 -12.20
C PHE A 119 8.19 7.09 -10.90
N LEU A 120 7.74 6.64 -9.73
CA LEU A 120 8.03 7.26 -8.44
C LEU A 120 9.04 6.47 -7.58
N SER A 121 9.23 5.18 -7.85
CA SER A 121 10.18 4.34 -7.08
C SER A 121 11.58 4.31 -7.69
N GLY A 122 12.38 5.36 -7.41
CA GLY A 122 13.76 5.44 -7.89
C GLY A 122 14.66 4.31 -7.40
N TRP A 123 14.39 3.73 -6.23
CA TRP A 123 15.12 2.57 -5.71
C TRP A 123 14.86 1.29 -6.51
N LEU A 124 13.66 1.10 -7.06
CA LEU A 124 13.30 -0.09 -7.82
C LEU A 124 13.79 0.02 -9.27
N THR A 125 13.53 1.15 -9.93
CA THR A 125 13.93 1.33 -11.34
C THR A 125 15.45 1.35 -11.52
N SER A 126 16.20 1.91 -10.58
CA SER A 126 17.67 1.90 -10.63
C SER A 126 18.30 0.50 -10.54
N ARG A 127 17.55 -0.52 -10.08
CA ARG A 127 18.02 -1.91 -9.99
C ARG A 127 17.66 -2.75 -11.21
N ILE A 128 16.63 -2.39 -11.97
CA ILE A 128 16.11 -3.17 -13.10
C ILE A 128 16.23 -2.34 -14.38
N LYS A 129 17.28 -2.61 -15.17
CA LYS A 129 17.61 -1.85 -16.40
C LYS A 129 16.45 -1.71 -17.39
N ILE A 130 15.59 -2.73 -17.49
CA ILE A 130 14.43 -2.71 -18.39
C ILE A 130 13.40 -1.66 -17.93
N LEU A 131 13.13 -1.57 -16.62
CA LEU A 131 12.20 -0.58 -16.08
C LEU A 131 12.74 0.84 -16.26
N ASP A 132 14.05 1.02 -16.07
CA ASP A 132 14.71 2.31 -16.27
C ASP A 132 14.62 2.78 -17.74
N PHE A 133 14.85 1.89 -18.70
CA PHE A 133 14.69 2.18 -20.12
C PHE A 133 13.25 2.57 -20.48
N ILE A 134 12.26 1.82 -19.99
CA ILE A 134 10.84 2.11 -20.21
C ILE A 134 10.47 3.47 -19.61
N LYS A 135 10.92 3.74 -18.38
CA LYS A 135 10.70 5.00 -17.68
C LYS A 135 11.23 6.18 -18.47
N ILE A 136 12.50 6.17 -18.87
CA ILE A 136 13.14 7.27 -19.61
C ILE A 136 12.38 7.59 -20.91
N LYS A 137 11.90 6.56 -21.62
CA LYS A 137 11.11 6.76 -22.85
C LYS A 137 9.77 7.44 -22.56
N LEU A 138 9.10 7.06 -21.47
CA LEU A 138 7.78 7.58 -21.10
C LEU A 138 7.81 8.93 -20.38
N GLU A 139 8.91 9.27 -19.69
CA GLU A 139 9.07 10.57 -19.00
C GLU A 139 9.00 11.78 -19.94
N SER A 140 9.22 11.57 -21.25
CA SER A 140 9.00 12.61 -22.26
C SER A 140 7.54 13.09 -22.35
N TYR A 141 6.58 12.25 -21.95
CA TYR A 141 5.15 12.56 -21.97
C TYR A 141 4.56 12.82 -20.58
N LEU A 142 5.22 12.32 -19.53
CA LEU A 142 4.73 12.33 -18.15
C LEU A 142 5.69 13.07 -17.23
N LYS A 143 5.32 14.29 -16.86
CA LYS A 143 6.06 15.08 -15.88
C LYS A 143 5.90 14.49 -14.48
N HIS A 144 6.91 14.72 -13.62
CA HIS A 144 6.90 14.24 -12.24
C HIS A 144 5.64 14.66 -11.46
N GLU A 145 5.19 15.92 -11.62
CA GLU A 145 3.97 16.41 -10.97
C GLU A 145 2.71 15.65 -11.40
N GLN A 146 2.60 15.31 -12.69
CA GLN A 146 1.48 14.52 -13.22
C GLN A 146 1.50 13.10 -12.64
N ALA A 147 2.69 12.51 -12.50
CA ALA A 147 2.84 11.21 -11.86
C ALA A 147 2.38 11.23 -10.38
N ILE A 148 2.66 12.32 -9.65
CA ILE A 148 2.15 12.52 -8.28
C ILE A 148 0.62 12.62 -8.28
N TRP A 149 0.02 13.34 -9.23
CA TRP A 149 -1.45 13.43 -9.33
C TRP A 149 -2.11 12.09 -9.61
N ILE A 150 -1.54 11.28 -10.50
CA ILE A 150 -2.00 9.91 -10.75
C ILE A 150 -1.88 9.07 -9.48
N HIS A 151 -0.77 9.19 -8.75
CA HIS A 151 -0.60 8.49 -7.48
C HIS A 151 -1.67 8.88 -6.43
N ARG A 152 -2.15 10.13 -6.43
CA ARG A 152 -3.23 10.56 -5.51
C ARG A 152 -4.56 9.84 -5.74
N LEU A 153 -4.76 9.16 -6.87
CA LEU A 153 -5.91 8.27 -7.08
C LEU A 153 -5.97 7.11 -6.07
N MET A 154 -4.87 6.80 -5.36
CA MET A 154 -4.89 5.88 -4.22
C MET A 154 -5.87 6.33 -3.12
N LEU A 155 -6.08 7.64 -2.93
CA LEU A 155 -7.07 8.17 -2.00
C LEU A 155 -8.50 7.87 -2.46
N LEU A 156 -8.77 8.02 -3.76
CA LEU A 156 -10.06 7.66 -4.36
C LEU A 156 -10.34 6.17 -4.18
N ALA A 157 -9.35 5.30 -4.47
CA ALA A 157 -9.49 3.87 -4.26
C ALA A 157 -9.74 3.52 -2.78
N THR A 158 -9.10 4.23 -1.86
CA THR A 158 -9.34 4.04 -0.41
C THR A 158 -10.75 4.47 0.01
N ALA A 159 -11.26 5.58 -0.55
CA ALA A 159 -12.63 6.00 -0.34
C ALA A 159 -13.64 4.98 -0.90
N LEU A 160 -13.34 4.36 -2.04
CA LEU A 160 -14.16 3.26 -2.57
C LEU A 160 -14.16 2.04 -1.66
N ILE A 161 -13.04 1.70 -1.01
CA ILE A 161 -13.03 0.61 0.00
C ILE A 161 -13.87 0.99 1.23
N PHE A 162 -13.83 2.25 1.67
CA PHE A 162 -14.74 2.69 2.74
C PHE A 162 -16.21 2.47 2.34
N ILE A 163 -16.59 2.84 1.12
CA ILE A 163 -17.94 2.59 0.58
C ILE A 163 -18.24 1.08 0.50
N HIS A 164 -17.29 0.27 0.04
CA HIS A 164 -17.39 -1.19 0.00
C HIS A 164 -17.75 -1.77 1.38
N VAL A 165 -17.11 -1.28 2.44
CA VAL A 165 -17.39 -1.70 3.82
C VAL A 165 -18.78 -1.22 4.27
N LEU A 166 -19.22 -0.01 3.90
CA LEU A 166 -20.55 0.48 4.24
C LEU A 166 -21.68 -0.40 3.66
N PHE A 167 -21.45 -1.00 2.48
CA PHE A 167 -22.42 -1.89 1.86
C PHE A 167 -22.49 -3.30 2.48
N ILE A 168 -21.62 -3.66 3.43
CA ILE A 168 -21.68 -4.98 4.10
C ILE A 168 -23.03 -5.18 4.84
N ASN A 169 -23.64 -4.08 5.31
CA ASN A 169 -24.88 -4.11 6.09
C ASN A 169 -26.14 -3.70 5.29
N SER A 170 -26.05 -3.59 3.96
CA SER A 170 -27.16 -3.15 3.09
C SER A 170 -27.77 -4.28 2.29
#